data_AF-A0A7S4IY03-F1
#
_entry.id   AF-A0A7S4IY03-F1
#
_cell.length_a   1.000
_cell.length_b   1.000
_cell.length_c   1.000
_cell.angle_alpha   90.00
_cell.angle_beta   90.00
_cell.angle_gamma   90.00
#
_symmetry.space_group_name_H-M   'P 1'
#
loop_
_entity.id
_entity.type
_entity.pdbx_description
1 polymer ?
#
loop_
_entity_poly.entity_id
_entity_poly.type
_entity_poly.pdbx_seq_one_letter_code
_entity_poly.pdbx_strand_id
1 'polypeptide(L)'
;DKWRVAPAGMAAPEEDSEWSCEMLQSTDYAMPEDQEAEEELALVTEAVGYKLELSGNATGYRNVRYIAHTGKYMAESSRRPGVRAKSLGYFATAVEAAVVVAAHRAHSLVGA
;
A
#
# COMPACT_ATOMS: atom_id res chain seq x y z
N ASP A 1 -21.71 -36.15 -22.70
CA ASP A 1 -20.90 -35.38 -23.67
C ASP A 1 -20.24 -34.19 -22.97
N LYS A 2 -18.94 -33.89 -22.97
CA LYS A 2 -17.68 -34.58 -23.27
C LYS A 2 -16.61 -33.77 -22.51
N TRP A 3 -16.20 -34.18 -21.32
CA TRP A 3 -14.80 -33.97 -20.93
C TRP A 3 -14.40 -35.16 -20.06
N ARG A 4 -13.37 -35.80 -20.57
CA ARG A 4 -13.05 -37.20 -20.40
C ARG A 4 -12.07 -37.31 -19.23
N VAL A 5 -12.38 -38.19 -18.30
CA VAL A 5 -11.49 -38.72 -17.26
C VAL A 5 -10.34 -39.49 -17.92
N ALA A 6 -9.15 -39.42 -17.34
CA ALA A 6 -8.03 -40.34 -17.54
C ALA A 6 -7.18 -40.39 -16.23
N PRO A 7 -6.38 -41.44 -15.97
CA PRO A 7 -6.72 -42.47 -15.00
C PRO A 7 -5.75 -42.63 -13.83
N ALA A 8 -6.21 -43.41 -12.86
CA ALA A 8 -5.43 -43.99 -11.77
C ALA A 8 -4.31 -44.92 -12.25
N GLY A 9 -3.18 -44.91 -11.53
CA GLY A 9 -2.24 -46.03 -11.54
C GLY A 9 -0.78 -45.64 -11.48
N MET A 10 -0.28 -45.30 -10.29
CA MET A 10 1.09 -45.65 -9.89
C MET A 10 1.17 -45.67 -8.37
N ALA A 11 1.25 -46.90 -7.84
CA ALA A 11 1.54 -47.21 -6.46
C ALA A 11 3.00 -46.90 -6.13
N ALA A 12 3.25 -46.64 -4.85
CA ALA A 12 4.52 -46.36 -4.20
C ALA A 12 5.62 -47.39 -4.51
N PRO A 13 6.89 -47.03 -4.25
CA PRO A 13 7.45 -47.53 -2.99
C PRO A 13 7.98 -46.44 -2.06
N GLU A 14 7.83 -46.74 -0.78
CA GLU A 14 8.46 -46.10 0.37
C GLU A 14 9.97 -46.46 0.44
N GLU A 15 10.64 -45.69 1.31
CA GLU A 15 11.87 -45.99 2.07
C GLU A 15 13.21 -45.35 1.64
N ASP A 16 13.80 -44.77 2.69
CA ASP A 16 15.19 -44.40 2.95
C ASP A 16 15.74 -43.13 2.28
N SER A 17 15.81 -41.99 2.99
CA SER A 17 16.83 -41.73 4.03
C SER A 17 18.19 -42.08 3.47
N GLU A 18 18.91 -41.17 2.83
CA GLU A 18 19.90 -40.36 3.51
C GLU A 18 20.18 -39.11 2.67
N TRP A 19 19.54 -37.98 2.97
CA TRP A 19 20.11 -36.68 2.62
C TRP A 19 20.53 -36.01 3.91
N SER A 20 21.76 -36.39 4.29
CA SER A 20 22.61 -35.88 5.35
C SER A 20 22.10 -34.63 6.05
N CYS A 21 21.80 -34.83 7.34
CA CYS A 21 21.65 -33.84 8.39
C CYS A 21 22.94 -33.00 8.66
N GLU A 22 23.69 -32.58 7.64
CA GLU A 22 24.93 -31.80 7.83
C GLU A 22 24.86 -30.35 7.33
N MET A 23 23.69 -29.84 6.96
CA MET A 23 23.48 -28.40 6.78
C MET A 23 22.53 -27.81 7.84
N LEU A 24 22.46 -28.47 9.00
CA LEU A 24 22.02 -27.86 10.26
C LEU A 24 23.15 -26.97 10.83
N GLN A 25 23.50 -25.91 10.12
CA GLN A 25 24.37 -24.85 10.66
C GLN A 25 23.89 -23.43 10.34
N SER A 26 22.60 -23.21 10.11
CA SER A 26 22.04 -21.85 10.18
C SER A 26 20.56 -21.90 10.52
N THR A 27 20.27 -22.40 11.72
CA THR A 27 19.15 -21.87 12.50
C THR A 27 19.48 -20.42 12.85
N ASP A 28 19.14 -19.49 11.96
CA ASP A 28 18.85 -18.08 12.26
C ASP A 28 18.44 -17.31 10.99
N TYR A 29 17.60 -17.92 10.13
CA TYR A 29 16.71 -17.15 9.28
C TYR A 29 15.34 -17.17 9.92
N ALA A 30 15.22 -16.42 11.02
CA ALA A 30 13.96 -15.80 11.35
C ALA A 30 13.55 -15.02 10.10
N MET A 31 12.55 -15.52 9.37
CA MET A 31 11.86 -14.71 8.38
C MET A 31 11.11 -13.64 9.18
N PRO A 32 11.47 -12.34 9.09
CA PRO A 32 10.54 -11.31 9.49
C PRO A 32 9.40 -11.34 8.49
N GLU A 33 8.35 -12.07 8.84
CA GLU A 33 7.03 -11.92 8.26
C GLU A 33 6.55 -10.49 8.58
N ASP A 34 6.16 -9.78 7.52
CA ASP A 34 5.19 -8.67 7.54
C ASP A 34 5.55 -7.31 8.18
N GLN A 35 6.81 -7.02 8.53
CA GLN A 35 7.14 -5.70 9.13
C GLN A 35 7.68 -4.64 8.16
N GLU A 36 8.30 -5.02 7.05
CA GLU A 36 9.04 -4.06 6.20
C GLU A 36 8.16 -3.31 5.18
N ALA A 37 6.99 -3.85 4.84
CA ALA A 37 6.04 -3.16 3.94
C ALA A 37 5.23 -2.05 4.66
N GLU A 38 5.08 -2.14 5.98
CA GLU A 38 4.43 -1.09 6.78
C GLU A 38 5.41 0.05 7.10
N GLU A 39 6.70 -0.26 7.26
CA GLU A 39 7.73 0.74 7.55
C GLU A 39 8.11 1.59 6.32
N GLU A 40 8.14 1.03 5.11
CA GLU A 40 8.34 1.85 3.89
C GLU A 40 7.21 2.88 3.70
N LEU A 41 5.97 2.55 4.08
CA LEU A 41 4.86 3.51 4.08
C LEU A 41 5.00 4.57 5.17
N ALA A 42 5.61 4.23 6.31
CA ALA A 42 5.89 5.17 7.38
C ALA A 42 7.02 6.14 7.01
N LEU A 43 8.08 5.66 6.35
CA LEU A 43 9.27 6.47 6.00
C LEU A 43 8.99 7.51 4.91
N VAL A 44 8.09 7.24 3.97
CA VAL A 44 7.67 8.24 2.97
C VAL A 44 6.98 9.45 3.63
N THR A 45 6.45 9.31 4.85
CA THR A 45 5.86 10.44 5.59
C THR A 45 6.90 11.42 6.14
N GLU A 46 8.18 11.03 6.25
CA GLU A 46 9.23 11.90 6.81
C GLU A 46 9.94 12.78 5.77
N ALA A 47 9.95 12.39 4.49
CA ALA A 47 10.77 13.03 3.46
C ALA A 47 10.36 14.48 3.09
N VAL A 48 9.24 14.99 3.61
CA VAL A 48 8.80 16.40 3.43
C VAL A 48 8.33 17.04 4.75
N GLY A 49 8.43 16.36 5.90
CA GLY A 49 8.01 16.89 7.21
C GLY A 49 6.50 17.09 7.38
N TYR A 50 5.67 16.49 6.52
CA TYR A 50 4.20 16.56 6.62
C TYR A 50 3.59 15.17 6.81
N LYS A 51 2.80 14.99 7.88
CA LYS A 51 2.09 13.74 8.15
C LYS A 51 0.93 13.55 7.16
N LEU A 52 1.08 12.59 6.25
CA LEU A 52 0.03 12.21 5.31
C LEU A 52 -1.06 11.40 6.03
N GLU A 53 -2.32 11.81 5.89
CA GLU A 53 -3.45 11.07 6.44
C GLU A 53 -4.03 10.10 5.40
N LEU A 54 -3.99 8.82 5.73
CA LEU A 54 -4.60 7.78 4.91
C LEU A 54 -6.13 7.74 5.07
N SER A 55 -6.81 7.24 4.05
CA SER A 55 -8.25 6.99 4.08
C SER A 55 -8.61 5.80 3.21
N GLY A 56 -9.68 5.08 3.56
CA GLY A 56 -10.20 3.95 2.77
C GLY A 56 -10.87 4.34 1.45
N ASN A 57 -10.44 5.44 0.81
CA ASN A 57 -10.90 5.83 -0.51
C ASN A 57 -10.01 5.21 -1.60
N ALA A 58 -10.46 5.30 -2.86
CA ALA A 58 -9.74 4.71 -4.01
C ALA A 58 -8.28 5.21 -4.18
N THR A 59 -7.92 6.35 -3.60
CA THR A 59 -6.56 6.90 -3.69
C THR A 59 -5.69 6.57 -2.48
N GLY A 60 -6.26 6.04 -1.39
CA GLY A 60 -5.54 5.83 -0.13
C GLY A 60 -5.31 7.10 0.70
N TYR A 61 -5.49 8.31 0.14
CA TYR A 61 -5.16 9.58 0.82
C TYR A 61 -6.38 10.47 1.07
N ARG A 62 -6.37 11.13 2.23
CA ARG A 62 -7.45 12.05 2.61
C ARG A 62 -7.46 13.29 1.72
N ASN A 63 -8.67 13.70 1.31
CA ASN A 63 -8.93 14.83 0.40
C ASN A 63 -8.20 14.78 -0.95
N VAL A 64 -7.76 13.60 -1.39
CA VAL A 64 -7.27 13.39 -2.75
C VAL A 64 -8.36 12.74 -3.58
N ARG A 65 -8.50 13.15 -4.85
CA ARG A 65 -9.45 12.59 -5.81
C ARG A 65 -8.71 12.17 -7.08
N TYR A 66 -8.92 10.93 -7.52
CA TYR A 66 -8.50 10.54 -8.86
C TYR A 66 -9.53 11.01 -9.90
N ILE A 67 -9.05 11.58 -11.00
CA ILE A 67 -9.88 12.09 -12.10
C ILE A 67 -9.69 11.21 -13.33
N ALA A 68 -10.62 10.27 -13.53
CA ALA A 68 -10.52 9.25 -14.57
C ALA A 68 -10.35 9.82 -16.00
N HIS A 69 -10.97 10.95 -16.32
CA HIS A 69 -10.88 11.54 -17.67
C HIS A 69 -9.56 12.28 -17.95
N THR A 70 -8.80 12.65 -16.93
CA THR A 70 -7.47 13.29 -17.10
C THR A 70 -6.31 12.42 -16.65
N GLY A 71 -6.58 11.34 -15.90
CA GLY A 71 -5.54 10.53 -15.26
C GLY A 71 -4.80 11.23 -14.12
N LYS A 72 -5.29 12.39 -13.64
CA LYS A 72 -4.62 13.21 -12.62
C LYS A 72 -5.24 13.05 -11.24
N TYR A 73 -4.48 13.47 -10.23
CA TYR A 73 -4.92 13.53 -8.84
C TYR A 73 -5.21 14.97 -8.45
N MET A 74 -6.42 15.23 -7.96
CA MET A 74 -6.85 16.54 -7.48
C MET A 74 -6.76 16.60 -5.97
N ALA A 75 -6.13 17.65 -5.46
CA ALA A 75 -6.06 17.95 -4.04
C ALA A 75 -7.22 18.89 -3.63
N GLU A 76 -7.91 18.58 -2.53
CA GLU A 76 -9.03 19.37 -2.03
C GLU A 76 -8.77 19.88 -0.60
N SER A 77 -9.21 21.10 -0.29
CA SER A 77 -8.98 21.71 1.03
C SER A 77 -9.74 21.04 2.17
N SER A 78 -10.95 20.53 1.91
CA SER A 78 -11.80 19.87 2.90
C SER A 78 -12.79 18.95 2.20
N ARG A 79 -13.05 17.78 2.81
CA ARG A 79 -14.17 16.90 2.45
C ARG A 79 -15.22 16.79 3.55
N ARG A 80 -15.30 17.79 4.43
CA ARG A 80 -16.32 17.79 5.48
C ARG A 80 -17.71 18.01 4.87
N PRO A 81 -18.74 17.27 5.31
CA PRO A 81 -20.12 17.51 4.90
C PRO A 81 -20.51 18.96 5.17
N GLY A 82 -21.19 19.61 4.21
CA GLY A 82 -21.63 21.00 4.34
C GLY A 82 -20.54 22.05 4.13
N VAL A 83 -19.27 21.65 3.97
CA VAL A 83 -18.16 22.58 3.64
C VAL A 83 -17.87 22.53 2.15
N ARG A 84 -17.83 23.70 1.51
CA ARG A 84 -17.38 23.81 0.12
C ARG A 84 -15.87 23.52 0.04
N ALA A 85 -15.54 22.37 -0.53
CA ALA A 85 -14.17 22.02 -0.87
C ALA A 85 -13.62 22.99 -1.93
N LYS A 86 -12.42 23.53 -1.72
CA LYS A 86 -11.67 24.26 -2.75
C LYS A 86 -10.63 23.34 -3.37
N SER A 87 -10.43 23.45 -4.68
CA SER A 87 -9.32 22.78 -5.38
C SER A 87 -8.01 23.46 -4.98
N LEU A 88 -7.04 22.68 -4.51
CA LEU A 88 -5.68 23.13 -4.23
C LEU A 88 -4.75 22.93 -5.43
N GLY A 89 -5.16 22.12 -6.43
CA GLY A 89 -4.39 21.86 -7.64
C GLY A 89 -4.61 20.46 -8.20
N TYR A 90 -3.97 20.19 -9.34
CA TYR A 90 -3.93 18.89 -10.01
C TYR A 90 -2.48 18.42 -10.12
N PHE A 91 -2.25 17.16 -9.78
CA PHE A 91 -0.94 16.54 -9.66
C PHE A 91 -0.87 15.25 -10.45
N ALA A 92 0.36 14.86 -10.81
CA ALA A 92 0.61 13.63 -11.55
C ALA A 92 0.47 12.40 -10.64
N THR A 93 0.78 12.55 -9.36
CA THR A 93 0.73 11.44 -8.40
C THR A 93 -0.20 11.73 -7.21
N ALA A 94 -0.67 10.65 -6.56
CA ALA A 94 -1.50 10.75 -5.37
C ALA A 94 -0.73 11.34 -4.17
N VAL A 95 0.57 11.01 -4.06
CA VAL A 95 1.44 11.45 -2.96
C VAL A 95 1.67 12.97 -3.03
N GLU A 96 1.97 13.53 -4.20
CA GLU A 96 2.11 14.99 -4.37
C GLU A 96 0.83 15.73 -3.96
N ALA A 97 -0.33 15.23 -4.39
CA ALA A 97 -1.61 15.81 -4.01
C ALA A 97 -1.82 15.73 -2.49
N ALA A 98 -1.46 14.60 -1.87
CA ALA A 98 -1.58 14.40 -0.43
C ALA A 98 -0.66 15.33 0.38
N VAL A 99 0.58 15.55 -0.07
CA VAL A 99 1.52 16.50 0.54
C VAL A 99 0.94 17.91 0.53
N VAL A 100 0.34 18.35 -0.59
CA VAL A 100 -0.28 19.67 -0.68
C VAL A 100 -1.49 19.80 0.25
N VAL A 101 -2.31 18.76 0.40
CA VAL A 101 -3.40 18.73 1.38
C VAL A 101 -2.86 18.85 2.80
N ALA A 102 -1.83 18.07 3.15
CA ALA A 102 -1.24 18.06 4.48
C ALA A 102 -0.60 19.40 4.82
N ALA A 103 0.16 19.98 3.89
CA ALA A 103 0.75 21.30 4.02
C ALA A 103 -0.33 22.39 4.16
N HIS A 104 -1.33 22.41 3.28
CA HIS A 104 -2.44 23.37 3.37
C HIS A 104 -3.13 23.30 4.73
N ARG A 105 -3.36 22.09 5.25
CA ARG A 105 -3.97 21.90 6.56
C ARG A 105 -3.06 22.40 7.69
N ALA A 106 -1.77 22.06 7.67
CA ALA A 106 -0.81 22.55 8.65
C ALA A 106 -0.76 24.09 8.66
N HIS A 107 -0.70 24.72 7.48
CA HIS A 107 -0.74 26.17 7.34
C HIS A 107 -2.06 26.78 7.84
N SER A 108 -3.20 26.10 7.63
CA SER A 108 -4.49 26.58 8.13
C SER A 108 -4.66 26.49 9.65
N LEU A 109 -3.85 25.66 10.33
CA LEU A 109 -3.89 25.48 11.79
C LEU A 109 -3.03 26.49 12.55
N VAL A 110 -2.03 27.10 11.91
CA VAL A 110 -1.11 28.07 12.54
C VAL A 110 -1.75 29.47 12.68
N GLY A 111 -2.88 29.72 12.03
CA GLY A 111 -3.60 31.01 12.09
C GLY A 111 -4.94 30.98 12.83
N ALA A 112 -5.24 29.94 13.60
CA ALA A 112 -6.49 29.75 14.34
C ALA A 112 -6.34 30.07 15.83
#